data_AF-A0A526YLM3-F1
#
_entry.id   AF-A0A526YLM3-F1
#
_cell.length_a   1.000
_cell.length_b   1.000
_cell.length_c   1.000
_cell.angle_alpha   90.00
_cell.angle_beta   90.00
_cell.angle_gamma   90.00
#
_symmetry.space_group_name_H-M   'P 1'
#
loop_
_entity.id
_entity.type
_entity.pdbx_description
1 polymer ?
#
loop_
_entity_poly.entity_id
_entity_poly.type
_entity_poly.pdbx_seq_one_letter_code
_entity_poly.pdbx_strand_id
1 'polypeptide(L)' 'YENLASRTGLESVKSVSQALVQAERYGTPVAHALRVLAGESRDMRMNAAEKKAAALPPKLTVPMILFFLPVLFAIILG' A
#
# COMPACT_ATOMS: atom_id res chain seq x y z
N TYR A 1 17.99 -9.60 16.33
CA TYR A 1 16.95 -8.77 15.71
C TYR A 1 15.91 -9.56 14.89
N GLU A 2 16.26 -10.71 14.28
CA GLU A 2 15.32 -11.52 13.48
C GLU A 2 14.11 -12.07 14.25
N ASN A 3 14.30 -12.47 15.51
CA ASN A 3 13.20 -12.99 16.34
C ASN A 3 12.11 -11.91 16.56
N LEU A 4 12.51 -10.65 16.74
CA LEU A 4 11.60 -9.51 16.87
C LEU A 4 10.77 -9.29 15.59
N ALA A 5 11.43 -9.29 14.42
CA ALA A 5 10.77 -9.15 13.13
C ALA A 5 9.80 -10.30 12.84
N SER A 6 10.20 -11.54 13.16
CA SER A 6 9.40 -12.75 12.95
C SER A 6 8.11 -12.77 13.79
N ARG A 7 8.14 -12.20 15.00
CA ARG A 7 6.99 -12.18 15.91
C ARG A 7 5.98 -11.08 15.60
N THR A 8 6.44 -9.94 15.07
CA THR A 8 5.54 -8.84 14.72
C THR A 8 4.79 -9.04 13.40
N GLY A 9 5.33 -9.84 12.47
CA GLY A 9 4.71 -10.09 11.16
C GLY A 9 4.56 -8.84 10.27
N LEU A 10 5.09 -7.69 10.70
CA LEU A 10 5.01 -6.41 10.02
C LEU A 10 6.30 -6.18 9.23
N GLU A 11 6.16 -5.98 7.92
CA GLU A 11 7.30 -5.74 7.01
C GLU A 11 8.13 -4.52 7.44
N SER A 12 7.47 -3.47 7.94
CA SER A 12 8.15 -2.28 8.48
C SER A 12 9.08 -2.62 9.65
N VAL A 13 8.69 -3.55 10.54
CA VAL A 13 9.52 -3.95 11.70
C VAL A 13 10.72 -4.79 11.25
N LYS A 14 10.55 -5.59 10.20
CA LYS A 14 11.64 -6.32 9.57
C LYS A 14 12.69 -5.37 9.00
N SER A 15 12.26 -4.32 8.31
CA SER A 15 13.14 -3.26 7.80
C SER A 15 13.87 -2.53 8.94
N VAL A 16 13.21 -2.22 10.06
CA VAL A 16 13.85 -1.61 11.24
C VAL A 16 14.96 -2.53 11.77
N SER A 17 14.66 -3.82 11.88
CA SER A 17 15.57 -4.83 12.42
C SER A 17 16.84 -4.98 11.57
N GLN A 18 16.71 -4.90 10.25
CA GLN A 18 17.84 -4.95 9.31
C GLN A 18 18.67 -3.66 9.36
N ALA A 19 18.01 -2.50 9.42
CA ALA A 19 18.68 -1.23 9.60
C ALA A 19 19.50 -1.17 10.90
N LEU A 20 18.98 -1.74 12.00
CA LEU A 20 19.73 -1.83 13.26
C LEU A 20 20.98 -2.73 13.13
N VAL A 21 20.87 -3.88 12.47
CA VAL A 21 22.02 -4.78 12.22
C VAL A 21 23.09 -4.10 11.37
N GLN A 22 22.68 -3.35 10.34
CA GLN A 22 23.62 -2.60 9.51
C GLN A 22 24.29 -1.47 10.30
N ALA A 23 23.53 -0.76 11.14
CA ALA A 23 24.07 0.30 11.97
C ALA A 23 25.04 -0.20 13.05
N GLU A 24 24.77 -1.35 13.67
CA GLU A 24 25.70 -1.99 14.61
C GLU A 24 27.01 -2.41 13.94
N ARG A 25 26.93 -2.86 12.68
CA ARG A 25 28.07 -3.42 11.94
C ARG A 25 28.91 -2.38 11.20
N TYR A 26 28.31 -1.26 10.81
CA TYR A 26 28.95 -0.21 10.00
C TYR A 26 28.87 1.20 10.60
N GLY A 27 28.30 1.36 11.80
CA GLY A 27 28.22 2.65 12.50
C GLY A 27 27.25 3.66 11.86
N THR A 28 26.35 3.21 10.98
CA THR A 28 25.38 4.07 10.28
C THR A 28 24.40 4.70 11.27
N PRO A 29 24.01 5.98 11.14
CA PRO A 29 23.17 6.64 12.12
C PRO A 29 21.75 6.02 12.20
N VAL A 30 21.53 5.19 13.21
CA VAL A 30 20.27 4.51 13.56
C VAL A 30 19.09 5.49 13.62
N ALA A 31 19.32 6.69 14.16
CA ALA A 31 18.29 7.72 14.32
C ALA A 31 17.76 8.23 12.96
N HIS A 32 18.63 8.32 11.95
CA HIS A 32 18.22 8.71 10.60
C HIS A 32 17.44 7.58 9.93
N ALA A 33 17.92 6.34 10.03
CA ALA A 33 17.24 5.18 9.47
C ALA A 33 15.83 4.97 10.06
N LEU A 34 15.67 5.10 11.38
CA LEU A 34 14.37 5.01 12.04
C LEU A 34 13.42 6.15 11.65
N ARG A 35 13.92 7.38 11.43
CA ARG A 35 13.09 8.49 10.95
C ARG A 35 12.61 8.27 9.53
N VAL A 36 13.49 7.84 8.63
CA VAL A 36 13.14 7.52 7.24
C VAL A 36 12.08 6.43 7.23
N LEU A 37 12.30 5.34 7.96
CA LEU A 37 11.38 4.21 8.00
C LEU A 37 10.03 4.55 8.66
N ALA A 38 10.01 5.44 9.65
CA ALA A 38 8.77 5.97 10.22
C ALA A 38 7.98 6.83 9.21
N GLY A 39 8.67 7.58 8.34
CA GLY A 39 8.06 8.30 7.22
C GLY A 39 7.48 7.32 6.19
N GLU A 40 8.30 6.39 5.74
CA GLU A 40 7.93 5.35 4.77
C GLU A 40 6.71 4.53 5.22
N SER A 41 6.64 4.19 6.52
CA SER A 41 5.49 3.49 7.08
C SER A 41 4.18 4.30 7.02
N ARG A 42 4.25 5.62 7.21
CA ARG A 42 3.09 6.52 7.04
C ARG A 42 2.69 6.61 5.58
N ASP A 43 3.66 6.74 4.68
CA ASP A 43 3.43 6.83 3.25
C ASP A 43 2.82 5.54 2.70
N MET A 44 3.29 4.38 3.15
CA MET A 44 2.68 3.08 2.80
C MET A 44 1.19 3.02 3.19
N ARG A 45 0.84 3.50 4.39
CA ARG A 45 -0.56 3.54 4.85
C ARG A 45 -1.40 4.49 4.00
N MET A 46 -0.85 5.67 3.65
CA MET A 46 -1.54 6.64 2.79
C MET A 46 -1.75 6.08 1.38
N ASN A 47 -0.70 5.52 0.78
CA ASN A 47 -0.74 4.94 -0.57
C ASN A 47 -1.73 3.76 -0.65
N ALA A 48 -1.83 2.94 0.41
CA ALA A 48 -2.85 1.89 0.48
C ALA A 48 -4.28 2.46 0.51
N ALA A 49 -4.50 3.59 1.18
CA ALA A 49 -5.79 4.27 1.17
C ALA A 49 -6.08 4.92 -0.19
N GLU A 50 -5.09 5.59 -0.79
CA GLU A 50 -5.19 6.16 -2.14
C GLU A 50 -5.49 5.10 -3.19
N LYS A 51 -4.83 3.94 -3.15
CA LYS A 51 -5.13 2.81 -4.05
C LYS A 51 -6.57 2.35 -3.93
N LYS A 52 -7.12 2.30 -2.72
CA LYS A 52 -8.55 1.96 -2.51
C LYS A 52 -9.47 3.03 -3.09
N ALA A 53 -9.14 4.31 -2.92
CA ALA A 53 -9.90 5.41 -3.48
C ALA A 53 -9.84 5.45 -5.01
N ALA A 54 -8.65 5.28 -5.61
CA ALA A 54 -8.45 5.24 -7.05
C ALA A 54 -9.14 4.06 -7.74
N ALA A 55 -9.43 2.98 -7.00
CA ALA A 55 -10.19 1.84 -7.50
C ALA A 55 -11.72 2.04 -7.45
N LEU A 56 -12.23 3.15 -6.90
CA LEU A 56 -13.67 3.42 -6.83
C LEU A 56 -14.30 3.70 -8.20
N PRO A 57 -13.72 4.53 -9.10
CA PRO A 57 -14.37 4.86 -10.37
C PRO A 57 -14.64 3.64 -11.26
N PRO A 58 -13.68 2.72 -11.51
CA PRO A 58 -13.94 1.53 -12.33
C PRO A 58 -15.04 0.62 -11.75
N LYS A 59 -15.13 0.52 -10.42
CA LYS A 59 -16.17 -0.29 -9.75
C LYS A 59 -17.57 0.29 -9.93
N LEU A 60 -17.68 1.61 -10.13
CA LEU A 60 -18.96 2.29 -10.36
C LEU A 60 -19.32 2.35 -11.84
N THR A 61 -18.33 2.51 -12.73
CA THR A 61 -18.57 2.63 -14.18
C THR A 61 -18.94 1.30 -14.83
N VAL A 62 -18.33 0.18 -14.43
CA VAL A 62 -18.61 -1.14 -15.03
C VAL A 62 -20.07 -1.57 -14.88
N PRO A 63 -20.69 -1.53 -13.68
CA PRO A 63 -22.12 -1.82 -13.54
C PRO A 63 -22.99 -0.85 -14.33
N MET A 64 -22.68 0.45 -14.28
CA MET A 64 -23.44 1.47 -15.04
C MET A 64 -23.46 1.14 -16.53
N ILE A 65 -22.31 0.87 -17.14
CA ILE A 65 -22.21 0.53 -18.57
C ILE A 65 -22.98 -0.78 -18.87
N LEU A 66 -22.86 -1.79 -18.01
CA LEU A 66 -23.55 -3.07 -18.18
C LEU A 66 -25.08 -2.90 -18.21
N PHE A 67 -25.64 -1.97 -17.44
CA PHE A 67 -27.09 -1.70 -17.44
C PHE A 67 -27.53 -0.72 -18.53
N PHE A 68 -26.68 0.24 -18.91
CA PHE A 68 -27.04 1.26 -19.89
C PHE A 68 -26.94 0.76 -21.33
N LEU A 69 -25.89 -0.01 -21.65
CA LEU A 69 -25.58 -0.44 -23.01
C LEU A 69 -26.64 -1.38 -23.61
N PRO A 70 -27.19 -2.39 -22.89
CA PRO A 70 -28.26 -3.25 -23.42
C PRO A 70 -29.55 -2.48 -23.69
N VAL A 71 -29.90 -1.53 -22.81
CA VAL A 71 -31.07 -0.65 -23.00
C VAL A 71 -30.89 0.20 -24.24
N LEU A 72 -29.68 0.73 -24.46
CA LEU A 72 -29.37 1.50 -25.66
C LEU A 72 -29.54 0.67 -26.94
N PHE A 73 -29.02 -0.57 -26.95
CA PHE A 73 -29.18 -1.48 -28.09
C PHE A 73 -30.64 -1.86 -28.35
N ALA A 74 -31.41 -2.11 -27.29
CA ALA A 74 -32.83 -2.44 -27.40
C ALA A 74 -33.65 -1.30 -28.02
N ILE A 75 -33.30 -0.04 -27.72
CA ILE A 75 -33.98 1.15 -28.28
C ILE A 75 -33.54 1.40 -29.73
N ILE A 76 -32.28 1.16 -30.07
CA ILE A 76 -31.75 1.44 -31.42
C ILE A 76 -32.15 0.36 -32.43
N LEU A 77 -32.22 -0.91 -32.01
CA LEU A 77 -32.62 -2.04 -32.86
C LEU A 77 -34.14 -2.30 -32.85
N GLY A 78 -34.86 -1.75 -31.88
CA GLY A 78 -36.32 -1.83 -31.73
C GLY A 78 -37.08 -0.80 -32.54
#